data_AF-A0A1D2QY16-F1
#
_entry.id   AF-A0A1D2QY16-F1
#
_cell.length_a   1.000
_cell.length_b   1.000
_cell.length_c   1.000
_cell.angle_alpha   90.00
_cell.angle_beta   90.00
_cell.angle_gamma   90.00
#
_symmetry.space_group_name_H-M   'P 1'
#
loop_
_entity.id
_entity.type
_entity.pdbx_description
1 polymer ?
#
loop_
_entity_poly.entity_id
_entity_poly.type
_entity_poly.pdbx_seq_one_letter_code
_entity_poly.pdbx_strand_id
1 'polypeptide(L)'
;MDWLSVIMEEYKSLREESLTAMQTQQSILRFGTATLGIVLAAGLNLWEKSLLPEFVFLFLIPLLSYLVIIIWVGEVERMIRAGTFLAQLEKKVNKAFGGKPEALTWESWLRTKQNRYLFSWDDVPGNDNVRLLKFLKDDLKIKWVENAEIEKSEDCITITKKNNSLIFKLNKEENKVILTDAKYKINFFIFKISGVGTHKYISKEEDSKLKIYEDSKTPQLHWNYRAILCIFSLIALASIGLGIYRVYETICFGYIVIISIAEVLLLSAVIFWYINKERYLKRQ
;
A
#
# COMPACT_ATOMS: atom_id res chain seq x y z
N MET A 1 -16.10 39.14 3.50
CA MET A 1 -16.10 37.70 3.81
C MET A 1 -14.72 37.37 4.34
N ASP A 2 -14.63 36.75 5.51
CA ASP A 2 -13.33 36.37 6.09
C ASP A 2 -12.72 35.22 5.26
N TRP A 3 -11.48 35.38 4.80
CA TRP A 3 -10.80 34.39 3.94
C TRP A 3 -10.68 33.02 4.64
N LEU A 4 -10.54 33.02 5.97
CA LEU A 4 -10.51 31.80 6.77
C LEU A 4 -11.83 31.03 6.68
N SER A 5 -12.96 31.73 6.71
CA SER A 5 -14.27 31.09 6.57
C SER A 5 -14.43 30.40 5.21
N VAL A 6 -13.92 31.01 4.13
CA VAL A 6 -13.96 30.43 2.78
C VAL A 6 -13.10 29.16 2.70
N ILE A 7 -11.87 29.22 3.22
CA ILE A 7 -10.96 28.07 3.23
C ILE A 7 -11.52 26.92 4.09
N MET A 8 -12.09 27.23 5.24
CA MET A 8 -12.68 26.21 6.12
C MET A 8 -13.88 25.53 5.46
N GLU A 9 -14.66 26.25 4.66
CA GLU A 9 -15.77 25.67 3.92
C GLU A 9 -15.29 24.78 2.76
N GLU A 10 -14.29 25.24 2.00
CA GLU A 10 -13.65 24.43 0.95
C GLU A 10 -13.04 23.15 1.53
N TYR A 11 -12.35 23.25 2.66
CA TYR A 11 -11.78 22.12 3.38
C TYR A 11 -12.83 21.08 3.78
N LYS A 12 -13.95 21.53 4.35
CA LYS A 12 -15.06 20.63 4.72
C LYS A 12 -15.65 19.95 3.49
N SER A 13 -15.90 20.70 2.43
CA SER A 13 -16.48 20.19 1.18
C SER A 13 -15.59 19.09 0.57
N LEU A 14 -14.29 19.31 0.49
CA LEU A 14 -13.34 18.32 -0.04
C LEU A 14 -13.17 17.10 0.85
N ARG A 15 -13.20 17.29 2.17
CA ARG A 15 -13.19 16.18 3.13
C ARG A 15 -14.44 15.32 2.98
N GLU A 16 -15.60 15.96 2.81
CA GLU A 16 -16.86 15.28 2.55
C GLU A 16 -16.81 14.51 1.22
N GLU A 17 -16.30 15.11 0.14
CA GLU A 17 -16.08 14.40 -1.15
C GLU A 17 -15.24 13.13 -0.97
N SER A 18 -14.14 13.21 -0.20
CA SER A 18 -13.27 12.06 0.08
C SER A 18 -13.99 10.96 0.87
N LEU A 19 -14.75 11.33 1.91
CA LEU A 19 -15.54 10.39 2.71
C LEU A 19 -16.66 9.73 1.90
N THR A 20 -17.38 10.51 1.09
CA THR A 20 -18.44 10.00 0.19
C THR A 20 -17.87 9.06 -0.87
N ALA A 21 -16.71 9.39 -1.45
CA ALA A 21 -16.03 8.50 -2.39
C ALA A 21 -15.64 7.16 -1.74
N MET A 22 -15.08 7.19 -0.52
CA MET A 22 -14.77 5.98 0.24
C MET A 22 -16.02 5.14 0.54
N GLN A 23 -17.14 5.76 0.93
CA GLN A 23 -18.40 5.04 1.16
C GLN A 23 -18.95 4.43 -0.14
N THR A 24 -18.84 5.17 -1.25
CA THR A 24 -19.29 4.71 -2.57
C THR A 24 -18.46 3.52 -3.04
N GLN A 25 -17.13 3.53 -2.83
CA GLN A 25 -16.26 2.37 -3.07
C GLN A 25 -16.77 1.12 -2.34
N GLN A 26 -17.08 1.23 -1.04
CA GLN A 26 -17.59 0.10 -0.26
C GLN A 26 -18.94 -0.41 -0.80
N SER A 27 -19.83 0.51 -1.19
CA SER A 27 -21.12 0.16 -1.80
C SER A 27 -20.93 -0.57 -3.13
N ILE A 28 -20.06 -0.07 -4.01
CA ILE A 28 -19.76 -0.71 -5.31
C ILE A 28 -19.27 -2.14 -5.11
N LEU A 29 -18.34 -2.37 -4.18
CA LEU A 29 -17.84 -3.72 -3.91
C LEU A 29 -18.92 -4.65 -3.35
N ARG A 30 -19.77 -4.17 -2.43
CA ARG A 30 -20.86 -4.96 -1.85
C ARG A 30 -21.89 -5.35 -2.89
N PHE A 31 -22.38 -4.37 -3.67
CA PHE A 31 -23.35 -4.62 -4.73
C PHE A 31 -22.75 -5.48 -5.84
N GLY A 32 -21.54 -5.17 -6.29
CA GLY A 32 -20.84 -5.96 -7.31
C GLY A 32 -20.67 -7.42 -6.89
N THR A 33 -20.26 -7.68 -5.65
CA THR A 33 -20.12 -9.05 -5.13
C THR A 33 -21.47 -9.76 -5.04
N ALA A 34 -22.51 -9.08 -4.55
CA ALA A 34 -23.86 -9.65 -4.47
C ALA A 34 -24.42 -9.99 -5.87
N THR A 35 -24.28 -9.09 -6.84
CA THR A 35 -24.71 -9.30 -8.22
C THR A 35 -23.97 -10.48 -8.86
N LEU A 36 -22.65 -10.57 -8.69
CA LEU A 36 -21.87 -11.71 -9.18
C LEU A 36 -22.33 -13.03 -8.54
N GLY A 37 -22.60 -13.04 -7.24
CA GLY A 37 -23.12 -14.22 -6.54
C GLY A 37 -24.47 -14.69 -7.08
N ILE A 38 -25.40 -13.76 -7.34
CA ILE A 38 -26.72 -14.06 -7.92
C ILE A 38 -26.56 -14.64 -9.33
N VAL A 39 -25.76 -13.99 -10.19
CA VAL A 39 -25.55 -14.43 -11.57
C VAL A 39 -24.86 -15.80 -11.61
N LEU A 40 -23.87 -16.03 -10.74
CA LEU A 40 -23.21 -17.31 -10.58
C LEU A 40 -24.20 -18.41 -10.17
N ALA A 41 -25.02 -18.17 -9.15
CA ALA A 41 -26.02 -19.13 -8.69
C ALA A 41 -27.05 -19.46 -9.78
N ALA A 42 -27.50 -18.45 -10.54
CA ALA A 42 -28.39 -18.65 -11.69
C ALA A 42 -27.73 -19.48 -12.79
N GLY A 43 -26.46 -19.19 -13.12
CA GLY A 43 -25.68 -19.96 -14.09
C GLY A 43 -25.53 -21.44 -13.70
N LEU A 44 -25.25 -21.72 -12.43
CA LEU A 44 -25.15 -23.07 -11.91
C LEU A 44 -26.51 -23.81 -11.88
N ASN A 45 -27.60 -23.13 -11.52
CA ASN A 45 -28.92 -23.75 -11.49
C ASN A 45 -29.45 -24.13 -12.89
N LEU A 46 -28.96 -23.44 -13.93
CA LEU A 46 -29.32 -23.70 -15.32
C LEU A 46 -28.34 -24.65 -16.04
N TRP A 47 -27.43 -25.28 -15.28
CA TRP A 47 -26.28 -25.98 -15.84
C TRP A 47 -26.64 -27.05 -16.88
N GLU A 48 -27.71 -27.81 -16.73
CA GLU A 48 -28.04 -28.87 -17.70
C GLU A 48 -29.09 -28.45 -18.74
N LYS A 49 -29.68 -27.26 -18.61
CA LYS A 49 -31.01 -26.99 -19.19
C LYS A 49 -31.01 -26.13 -20.46
N SER A 50 -29.91 -25.45 -20.79
CA SER A 50 -29.88 -24.48 -21.91
C SER A 50 -28.46 -24.06 -22.31
N LEU A 51 -28.32 -23.29 -23.39
CA LEU A 51 -27.08 -22.57 -23.74
C LEU A 51 -26.80 -21.37 -22.83
N LEU A 52 -27.75 -21.00 -21.97
CA LEU A 52 -27.68 -19.78 -21.16
C LEU A 52 -26.49 -19.74 -20.20
N PRO A 53 -26.07 -20.84 -19.54
CA PRO A 53 -24.89 -20.80 -18.68
C PRO A 53 -23.60 -20.53 -19.45
N GLU A 54 -23.50 -20.94 -20.72
CA GLU A 54 -22.31 -20.66 -21.55
C GLU A 54 -22.12 -19.15 -21.66
N PHE A 55 -23.21 -18.44 -22.01
CA PHE A 55 -23.20 -16.99 -22.06
C PHE A 55 -22.91 -16.36 -20.69
N VAL A 56 -23.51 -16.90 -19.62
CA VAL A 56 -23.30 -16.39 -18.26
C VAL A 56 -21.84 -16.49 -17.84
N PHE A 57 -21.22 -17.68 -18.02
CA PHE A 57 -19.88 -17.97 -17.55
C PHE A 57 -18.78 -17.40 -18.44
N LEU A 58 -18.97 -17.41 -19.76
CA LEU A 58 -17.99 -16.91 -20.72
C LEU A 58 -18.04 -15.40 -20.94
N PHE A 59 -19.17 -14.73 -20.65
CA PHE A 59 -19.31 -13.31 -20.96
C PHE A 59 -19.85 -12.50 -19.79
N LEU A 60 -20.99 -12.88 -19.21
CA LEU A 60 -21.69 -12.02 -18.27
C LEU A 60 -20.91 -11.81 -16.97
N ILE A 61 -20.40 -12.88 -16.37
CA ILE A 61 -19.66 -12.80 -15.10
C ILE A 61 -18.32 -12.06 -15.26
N PRO A 62 -17.48 -12.35 -16.28
CA PRO A 62 -16.28 -11.55 -16.53
C PRO A 62 -16.59 -10.07 -16.78
N LEU A 63 -17.57 -9.76 -17.65
CA LEU A 63 -17.98 -8.39 -17.94
C LEU A 63 -18.39 -7.63 -16.67
N LEU A 64 -19.22 -8.23 -15.83
CA LEU A 64 -19.65 -7.63 -14.57
C LEU A 64 -18.47 -7.43 -13.61
N SER A 65 -17.54 -8.38 -13.55
CA SER A 65 -16.33 -8.27 -12.72
C SER A 65 -15.48 -7.08 -13.12
N TYR A 66 -15.27 -6.88 -14.43
CA TYR A 66 -14.52 -5.73 -14.95
C TYR A 66 -15.26 -4.41 -14.75
N LEU A 67 -16.58 -4.38 -14.94
CA LEU A 67 -17.39 -3.20 -14.71
C LEU A 67 -17.30 -2.75 -13.24
N VAL A 68 -17.38 -3.68 -12.29
CA VAL A 68 -17.21 -3.39 -10.86
C VAL A 68 -15.83 -2.78 -10.58
N ILE A 69 -14.76 -3.36 -11.14
CA ILE A 69 -13.41 -2.81 -11.01
C ILE A 69 -13.34 -1.39 -11.57
N ILE A 70 -13.83 -1.16 -12.79
CA ILE A 70 -13.72 0.16 -13.45
C ILE A 70 -14.41 1.25 -12.64
N ILE A 71 -15.65 1.02 -12.20
CA ILE A 71 -16.39 1.99 -11.39
C ILE A 71 -15.67 2.20 -10.05
N TRP A 72 -15.23 1.12 -9.40
CA TRP A 72 -14.52 1.20 -8.14
C TRP A 72 -13.20 1.99 -8.24
N VAL A 73 -12.40 1.78 -9.30
CA VAL A 73 -11.15 2.55 -9.48
C VAL A 73 -11.46 4.02 -9.76
N GLY A 74 -12.50 4.34 -10.52
CA GLY A 74 -12.93 5.74 -10.71
C GLY A 74 -13.22 6.45 -9.39
N GLU A 75 -13.83 5.76 -8.44
CA GLU A 75 -14.06 6.29 -7.09
C GLU A 75 -12.79 6.40 -6.25
N VAL A 76 -11.83 5.49 -6.44
CA VAL A 76 -10.48 5.62 -5.84
C VAL A 76 -9.76 6.85 -6.39
N GLU A 77 -9.86 7.12 -7.68
CA GLU A 77 -9.27 8.32 -8.29
C GLU A 77 -9.88 9.61 -7.74
N ARG A 78 -11.21 9.66 -7.61
CA ARG A 78 -11.92 10.80 -7.00
C ARG A 78 -11.41 11.09 -5.59
N MET A 79 -11.31 10.06 -4.76
CA MET A 79 -10.82 10.16 -3.39
C MET A 79 -9.36 10.65 -3.34
N ILE A 80 -8.47 10.06 -4.15
CA ILE A 80 -7.04 10.44 -4.20
C ILE A 80 -6.87 11.89 -4.63
N ARG A 81 -7.65 12.35 -5.62
CA ARG A 81 -7.61 13.74 -6.09
C ARG A 81 -8.02 14.70 -4.99
N ALA A 82 -9.18 14.48 -4.36
CA ALA A 82 -9.67 15.32 -3.27
C ALA A 82 -8.67 15.37 -2.10
N GLY A 83 -8.15 14.22 -1.69
CA GLY A 83 -7.14 14.15 -0.64
C GLY A 83 -5.83 14.86 -1.02
N THR A 84 -5.37 14.76 -2.28
CA THR A 84 -4.11 15.40 -2.68
C THR A 84 -4.24 16.92 -2.69
N PHE A 85 -5.39 17.43 -3.13
CA PHE A 85 -5.69 18.86 -3.04
C PHE A 85 -5.76 19.31 -1.58
N LEU A 86 -6.46 18.56 -0.72
CA LEU A 86 -6.63 18.89 0.68
C LEU A 86 -5.28 18.92 1.43
N ALA A 87 -4.37 17.99 1.15
CA ALA A 87 -3.01 18.01 1.70
C ALA A 87 -2.22 19.27 1.28
N GLN A 88 -2.36 19.71 0.03
CA GLN A 88 -1.73 20.95 -0.44
C GLN A 88 -2.34 22.19 0.21
N LEU A 89 -3.66 22.18 0.41
CA LEU A 89 -4.37 23.25 1.11
C LEU A 89 -3.91 23.36 2.56
N GLU A 90 -3.86 22.25 3.30
CA GLU A 90 -3.34 22.19 4.67
C GLU A 90 -1.93 22.79 4.77
N LYS A 91 -1.02 22.43 3.85
CA LYS A 91 0.34 22.98 3.82
C LYS A 91 0.35 24.51 3.61
N LYS A 92 -0.49 25.04 2.73
CA LYS A 92 -0.59 26.48 2.47
C LYS A 92 -1.16 27.22 3.69
N VAL A 93 -2.22 26.67 4.30
CA VAL A 93 -2.88 27.22 5.49
C VAL A 93 -1.90 27.23 6.65
N ASN A 94 -1.29 26.10 6.99
CA ASN A 94 -0.34 26.01 8.10
C ASN A 94 0.83 26.98 7.91
N LYS A 95 1.34 27.16 6.67
CA LYS A 95 2.38 28.16 6.38
C LYS A 95 1.90 29.59 6.66
N ALA A 96 0.65 29.92 6.32
CA ALA A 96 0.08 31.25 6.59
C ALA A 96 -0.10 31.52 8.10
N PHE A 97 -0.33 30.48 8.90
CA PHE A 97 -0.54 30.57 10.35
C PHE A 97 0.74 30.37 11.20
N GLY A 98 1.93 30.49 10.61
CA GLY A 98 3.19 30.38 11.36
C GLY A 98 3.67 28.95 11.62
N GLY A 99 3.05 27.95 11.00
CA GLY A 99 3.54 26.58 10.88
C GLY A 99 3.39 25.70 12.12
N LYS A 100 3.44 26.24 13.35
CA LYS A 100 3.30 25.47 14.59
C LYS A 100 2.55 26.24 15.69
N PRO A 101 1.53 25.62 16.33
CA PRO A 101 0.95 24.31 15.99
C PRO A 101 0.24 24.35 14.63
N GLU A 102 0.26 23.22 13.93
CA GLU A 102 -0.44 23.09 12.64
C GLU A 102 -1.96 23.18 12.88
N ALA A 103 -2.62 24.10 12.18
CA ALA A 103 -4.05 24.37 12.33
C ALA A 103 -4.91 23.28 11.69
N LEU A 104 -4.48 22.74 10.54
CA LEU A 104 -5.16 21.66 9.82
C LEU A 104 -4.18 20.54 9.52
N THR A 105 -4.51 19.32 9.93
CA THR A 105 -3.56 18.18 9.84
C THR A 105 -4.19 16.89 9.41
N TRP A 106 -5.50 16.80 9.14
CA TRP A 106 -6.16 15.51 8.97
C TRP A 106 -5.61 14.69 7.80
N GLU A 107 -5.50 15.27 6.61
CA GLU A 107 -4.99 14.54 5.45
C GLU A 107 -3.47 14.41 5.49
N SER A 108 -2.78 15.46 5.96
CA SER A 108 -1.34 15.42 6.21
C SER A 108 -1.02 14.30 7.19
N TRP A 109 -1.83 14.09 8.23
CA TRP A 109 -1.71 13.01 9.19
C TRP A 109 -1.98 11.64 8.55
N LEU A 110 -3.02 11.51 7.73
CA LEU A 110 -3.30 10.28 6.99
C LEU A 110 -2.17 9.89 6.01
N ARG A 111 -1.53 10.90 5.42
CA ARG A 111 -0.39 10.72 4.50
C ARG A 111 0.94 10.60 5.22
N THR A 112 1.06 11.18 6.42
CA THR A 112 2.22 10.94 7.25
C THR A 112 2.19 9.49 7.63
N LYS A 113 3.12 8.80 7.00
CA LYS A 113 3.65 7.54 7.44
C LYS A 113 3.68 7.54 8.98
N GLN A 114 2.89 6.65 9.60
CA GLN A 114 2.96 6.41 11.05
C GLN A 114 4.29 5.74 11.34
N ASN A 115 5.33 6.56 11.30
CA ASN A 115 6.69 6.25 11.61
C ASN A 115 6.67 5.76 13.05
N ARG A 116 6.79 4.44 13.24
CA ARG A 116 6.86 3.87 14.59
C ARG A 116 8.18 4.32 15.18
N TYR A 117 8.13 5.04 16.30
CA TYR A 117 9.32 5.41 17.05
C TYR A 117 10.07 4.13 17.46
N LEU A 118 11.34 4.03 17.09
CA LEU A 118 12.18 2.88 17.40
C LEU A 118 13.06 3.15 18.61
N PHE A 119 13.86 4.22 18.57
CA PHE A 119 14.74 4.65 19.67
C PHE A 119 15.34 6.04 19.36
N SER A 120 15.88 6.70 20.37
CA SER A 120 16.60 7.96 20.27
C SER A 120 18.07 7.66 19.98
N TRP A 121 18.60 8.20 18.90
CA TRP A 121 20.01 8.07 18.54
C TRP A 121 20.90 8.70 19.61
N ASP A 122 20.48 9.83 20.18
CA ASP A 122 21.27 10.59 21.16
C ASP A 122 21.27 9.97 22.55
N ASP A 123 20.23 9.21 22.89
CA ASP A 123 20.13 8.51 24.17
C ASP A 123 20.71 7.07 24.13
N VAL A 124 21.47 6.74 23.08
CA VAL A 124 22.23 5.49 22.94
C VAL A 124 23.73 5.85 22.81
N PRO A 125 24.65 5.19 23.54
CA PRO A 125 24.38 4.31 24.67
C PRO A 125 23.78 5.10 25.83
N GLY A 126 22.78 4.55 26.49
CA GLY A 126 22.12 5.21 27.63
C GLY A 126 20.68 4.76 27.82
N ASN A 127 19.80 5.73 28.00
CA ASN A 127 18.41 5.51 28.40
C ASN A 127 17.59 4.69 27.38
N ASP A 128 17.91 4.80 26.08
CA ASP A 128 17.17 4.11 25.02
C ASP A 128 17.78 2.76 24.61
N ASN A 129 18.83 2.28 25.31
CA ASN A 129 19.45 0.97 25.06
C ASN A 129 18.43 -0.18 25.08
N VAL A 130 17.56 -0.20 26.09
CA VAL A 130 16.54 -1.24 26.25
C VAL A 130 15.61 -1.28 25.04
N ARG A 131 15.26 -0.11 24.50
CA ARG A 131 14.36 0.03 23.35
C ARG A 131 15.02 -0.43 22.05
N LEU A 132 16.28 -0.04 21.84
CA LEU A 132 17.09 -0.49 20.72
C LEU A 132 17.26 -2.02 20.72
N LEU A 133 17.63 -2.62 21.86
CA LEU A 133 17.78 -4.07 21.98
C LEU A 133 16.46 -4.81 21.79
N LYS A 134 15.36 -4.27 22.34
CA LYS A 134 14.01 -4.82 22.14
C LYS A 134 13.62 -4.81 20.66
N PHE A 135 13.83 -3.70 19.96
CA PHE A 135 13.60 -3.59 18.51
C PHE A 135 14.37 -4.67 17.73
N LEU A 136 15.67 -4.81 17.99
CA LEU A 136 16.52 -5.81 17.30
C LEU A 136 16.07 -7.26 17.58
N LYS A 137 15.66 -7.55 18.82
CA LYS A 137 15.19 -8.89 19.23
C LYS A 137 13.80 -9.20 18.70
N ASP A 138 12.85 -8.29 18.88
CA ASP A 138 11.44 -8.55 18.64
C ASP A 138 11.08 -8.34 17.17
N ASP A 139 11.61 -7.31 16.52
CA ASP A 139 11.20 -6.94 15.16
C ASP A 139 12.13 -7.54 14.10
N LEU A 140 13.45 -7.48 14.32
CA LEU A 140 14.43 -8.10 13.41
C LEU A 140 14.75 -9.56 13.75
N LYS A 141 14.18 -10.10 14.84
CA LYS A 141 14.37 -11.49 15.29
C LYS A 141 15.84 -11.86 15.57
N ILE A 142 16.68 -10.88 15.91
CA ILE A 142 18.11 -11.08 16.18
C ILE A 142 18.31 -11.43 17.65
N LYS A 143 18.12 -12.70 18.00
CA LYS A 143 18.10 -13.17 19.41
C LYS A 143 19.38 -12.90 20.20
N TRP A 144 20.54 -12.79 19.55
CA TRP A 144 21.81 -12.68 20.27
C TRP A 144 21.99 -11.31 20.96
N VAL A 145 21.26 -10.27 20.56
CA VAL A 145 21.43 -8.88 21.01
C VAL A 145 21.08 -8.62 22.47
N GLU A 146 20.38 -9.53 23.15
CA GLU A 146 19.80 -9.33 24.50
C GLU A 146 20.83 -8.95 25.57
N ASN A 147 22.10 -9.31 25.38
CA ASN A 147 23.22 -8.89 26.23
C ASN A 147 24.43 -8.50 25.37
N ALA A 148 24.19 -7.74 24.30
CA ALA A 148 25.25 -7.23 23.45
C ALA A 148 25.81 -5.92 24.02
N GLU A 149 27.11 -5.71 23.84
CA GLU A 149 27.76 -4.45 24.16
C GLU A 149 27.40 -3.42 23.09
N ILE A 150 27.11 -2.19 23.52
CA ILE A 150 26.70 -1.09 22.63
C ILE A 150 27.73 0.02 22.75
N GLU A 151 28.35 0.34 21.63
CA GLU A 151 29.29 1.45 21.50
C GLU A 151 28.73 2.45 20.49
N LYS A 152 28.93 3.75 20.74
CA LYS A 152 28.56 4.81 19.78
C LYS A 152 29.75 5.69 19.47
N SER A 153 29.92 5.99 18.18
CA SER A 153 30.68 7.12 17.67
C SER A 153 29.73 8.19 17.11
N GLU A 154 30.26 9.32 16.64
CA GLU A 154 29.44 10.45 16.15
C GLU A 154 28.34 10.01 15.16
N ASP A 155 28.71 9.17 14.18
CA ASP A 155 27.81 8.77 13.09
C ASP A 155 27.50 7.26 13.07
N CYS A 156 28.01 6.48 14.03
CA CYS A 156 27.77 5.04 14.06
C CYS A 156 27.40 4.52 15.46
N ILE A 157 26.46 3.57 15.51
CA ILE A 157 26.21 2.73 16.70
C ILE A 157 26.61 1.30 16.35
N THR A 158 27.53 0.75 17.11
CA THR A 158 28.03 -0.62 16.95
C THR A 158 27.52 -1.48 18.10
N ILE A 159 26.97 -2.64 17.77
CA ILE A 159 26.44 -3.60 18.74
C ILE A 159 27.19 -4.90 18.55
N THR A 160 27.95 -5.34 19.55
CA THR A 160 28.83 -6.50 19.46
C THR A 160 28.48 -7.55 20.50
N LYS A 161 28.57 -8.82 20.11
CA LYS A 161 28.54 -9.93 21.06
C LYS A 161 29.28 -11.13 20.49
N LYS A 162 30.38 -11.51 21.15
CA LYS A 162 31.25 -12.61 20.72
C LYS A 162 31.70 -12.40 19.26
N ASN A 163 31.20 -13.21 18.33
CA ASN A 163 31.59 -13.20 16.91
C ASN A 163 30.57 -12.48 16.00
N ASN A 164 29.56 -11.82 16.58
CA ASN A 164 28.54 -11.11 15.83
C ASN A 164 28.64 -9.60 16.08
N SER A 165 28.42 -8.80 15.05
CA SER A 165 28.41 -7.35 15.14
C SER A 165 27.38 -6.73 14.19
N LEU A 166 26.65 -5.74 14.69
CA LEU A 166 25.74 -4.90 13.92
C LEU A 166 26.23 -3.47 13.94
N ILE A 167 26.12 -2.78 12.81
CA ILE A 167 26.49 -1.37 12.69
C ILE A 167 25.30 -0.61 12.14
N PHE A 168 24.82 0.36 12.91
CA PHE A 168 23.96 1.42 12.42
C PHE A 168 24.83 2.58 11.99
N LYS A 169 24.68 3.06 10.75
CA LYS A 169 25.38 4.23 10.22
C LYS A 169 24.38 5.33 9.89
N LEU A 170 24.60 6.51 10.45
CA LEU A 170 23.82 7.71 10.18
C LEU A 170 24.32 8.37 8.89
N ASN A 171 23.40 8.67 7.98
CA ASN A 171 23.62 9.52 6.82
C ASN A 171 22.87 10.83 7.04
N LYS A 172 23.62 11.87 7.44
CA LYS A 172 23.09 13.22 7.72
C LYS A 172 22.54 13.91 6.47
N GLU A 173 23.13 13.67 5.29
CA GLU A 173 22.67 14.29 4.03
C GLU A 173 21.29 13.76 3.61
N GLU A 174 21.07 12.46 3.80
CA GLU A 174 19.80 11.81 3.41
C GLU A 174 18.76 11.73 4.53
N ASN A 175 19.09 12.16 5.76
CA ASN A 175 18.29 11.93 6.97
C ASN A 175 17.87 10.46 7.15
N LYS A 176 18.82 9.55 6.95
CA LYS A 176 18.58 8.09 7.01
C LYS A 176 19.59 7.40 7.90
N VAL A 177 19.15 6.32 8.54
CA VAL A 177 20.03 5.37 9.21
C VAL A 177 20.02 4.05 8.44
N ILE A 178 21.20 3.50 8.22
CA ILE A 178 21.41 2.22 7.53
C ILE A 178 21.92 1.21 8.55
N LEU A 179 21.20 0.09 8.69
CA LEU A 179 21.66 -1.06 9.47
C LEU A 179 22.40 -2.06 8.57
N THR A 180 23.63 -2.39 8.95
CA THR A 180 24.49 -3.36 8.26
C THR A 180 25.00 -4.41 9.24
N ASP A 181 24.97 -5.68 8.85
CA ASP A 181 25.66 -6.75 9.56
C ASP A 181 27.16 -6.70 9.22
N ALA A 182 28.02 -6.48 10.21
CA ALA A 182 29.45 -6.31 9.99
C ALA A 182 30.16 -7.61 9.60
N LYS A 183 29.54 -8.78 9.80
CA LYS A 183 30.06 -10.06 9.32
C LYS A 183 30.00 -10.17 7.79
N TYR A 184 29.08 -9.46 7.15
CA TYR A 184 28.90 -9.41 5.70
C TYR A 184 29.21 -8.02 5.17
N LYS A 185 30.47 -7.58 5.37
CA LYS A 185 30.99 -6.33 4.81
C LYS A 185 31.18 -6.48 3.29
N ILE A 186 30.09 -6.50 2.53
CA ILE A 186 30.12 -6.45 1.06
C ILE A 186 29.65 -5.07 0.61
N ASN A 187 30.55 -4.36 -0.07
CA ASN A 187 30.26 -3.12 -0.78
C ASN A 187 29.13 -3.37 -1.79
N PHE A 188 28.06 -2.60 -1.68
CA PHE A 188 27.03 -2.34 -2.71
C PHE A 188 26.76 -3.48 -3.70
N PHE A 189 25.76 -4.32 -3.43
CA PHE A 189 24.66 -4.61 -4.35
C PHE A 189 23.57 -5.38 -3.58
N ILE A 190 22.32 -5.04 -3.86
CA ILE A 190 21.12 -5.60 -3.22
C ILE A 190 21.08 -7.11 -3.47
N PHE A 191 21.45 -7.92 -2.48
CA PHE A 191 21.10 -9.35 -2.49
C PHE A 191 20.48 -9.75 -1.15
N LYS A 192 19.22 -10.14 -1.26
CA LYS A 192 18.44 -10.82 -0.23
C LYS A 192 18.93 -12.27 -0.19
N ILE A 193 19.80 -12.60 0.75
CA ILE A 193 20.10 -14.00 1.11
C ILE A 193 19.98 -14.12 2.63
N SER A 194 19.17 -15.08 3.04
CA SER A 194 18.86 -15.55 4.41
C SER A 194 19.55 -14.82 5.58
N GLY A 195 18.84 -13.90 6.23
CA GLY A 195 19.16 -13.50 7.61
C GLY A 195 18.94 -12.03 7.92
N VAL A 196 19.68 -11.11 7.28
CA VAL A 196 19.60 -9.68 7.61
C VAL A 196 19.84 -8.87 6.33
N GLY A 197 18.76 -8.31 5.76
CA GLY A 197 18.86 -7.34 4.67
C GLY A 197 19.29 -5.96 5.17
N THR A 198 19.72 -5.09 4.27
CA THR A 198 19.93 -3.67 4.57
C THR A 198 18.57 -3.00 4.85
N HIS A 199 18.39 -2.49 6.06
CA HIS A 199 17.17 -1.78 6.44
C HIS A 199 17.44 -0.27 6.46
N LYS A 200 16.53 0.51 5.87
CA LYS A 200 16.58 1.98 5.88
C LYS A 200 15.57 2.50 6.91
N TYR A 201 16.04 3.38 7.78
CA TYR A 201 15.23 4.05 8.80
C TYR A 201 15.25 5.56 8.58
N ILE A 202 14.21 6.25 9.04
CA ILE A 202 14.12 7.71 8.98
C ILE A 202 14.65 8.28 10.29
N SER A 203 15.54 9.27 10.22
CA SER A 203 15.94 10.07 11.39
C SER A 203 15.22 11.42 11.37
N LYS A 204 14.71 11.86 12.53
CA LYS A 204 14.12 13.20 12.71
C LYS A 204 14.63 13.84 14.00
N GLU A 205 14.90 15.13 13.96
CA GLU A 205 15.25 15.91 15.15
C GLU A 205 13.98 16.44 15.83
N GLU A 206 13.79 16.08 17.10
CA GLU A 206 12.67 16.49 17.93
C GLU A 206 13.16 16.75 19.35
N ASP A 207 12.79 17.88 19.94
CA ASP A 207 13.21 18.28 21.29
C ASP A 207 14.75 18.33 21.46
N SER A 208 15.45 18.79 20.41
CA SER A 208 16.92 18.81 20.32
C SER A 208 17.58 17.42 20.40
N LYS A 209 16.81 16.36 20.09
CA LYS A 209 17.30 14.98 20.04
C LYS A 209 16.97 14.33 18.71
N LEU A 210 17.92 13.57 18.18
CA LEU A 210 17.75 12.77 16.98
C LEU A 210 17.02 11.47 17.32
N LYS A 211 15.80 11.32 16.82
CA LYS A 211 14.93 10.15 16.99
C LYS A 211 14.90 9.31 15.73
N ILE A 212 14.96 7.98 15.88
CA ILE A 212 14.94 7.01 14.78
C ILE A 212 13.56 6.37 14.68
N TYR A 213 13.05 6.32 13.46
CA TYR A 213 11.73 5.84 13.13
C TYR A 213 11.77 4.73 12.09
N GLU A 214 10.85 3.78 12.23
CA GLU A 214 10.60 2.78 11.22
C GLU A 214 10.03 3.43 9.97
N ASP A 215 10.63 3.11 8.82
CA ASP A 215 10.09 3.48 7.52
C ASP A 215 8.88 2.57 7.17
N SER A 216 7.82 2.60 7.99
CA SER A 216 6.56 1.86 7.81
C SER A 216 5.78 2.34 6.57
N LYS A 217 6.09 1.87 5.35
CA LYS A 217 5.30 2.23 4.14
C LYS A 217 3.84 2.00 4.49
N THR A 218 2.94 2.98 4.41
CA THR A 218 1.51 2.82 4.75
C THR A 218 0.95 1.63 3.96
N PRO A 219 0.94 0.41 4.53
CA PRO A 219 0.84 -0.80 3.70
C PRO A 219 -0.63 -1.07 3.36
N GLN A 220 -1.51 -0.65 4.26
CA GLN A 220 -2.92 -1.03 4.25
C GLN A 220 -3.62 -0.59 2.96
N LEU A 221 -3.38 0.64 2.49
CA LEU A 221 -4.10 1.14 1.31
C LEU A 221 -3.68 0.40 0.01
N HIS A 222 -2.37 0.19 -0.18
CA HIS A 222 -1.88 -0.39 -1.43
C HIS A 222 -2.15 -1.89 -1.57
N TRP A 223 -2.03 -2.63 -0.45
CA TRP A 223 -2.32 -4.06 -0.44
C TRP A 223 -3.81 -4.33 -0.66
N ASN A 224 -4.70 -3.52 -0.07
CA ASN A 224 -6.13 -3.68 -0.23
C ASN A 224 -6.55 -3.47 -1.70
N TYR A 225 -6.00 -2.46 -2.38
CA TYR A 225 -6.34 -2.21 -3.78
C TYR A 225 -5.86 -3.32 -4.72
N ARG A 226 -4.63 -3.80 -4.51
CA ARG A 226 -4.11 -4.95 -5.26
C ARG A 226 -4.92 -6.21 -4.99
N ALA A 227 -5.32 -6.45 -3.75
CA ALA A 227 -6.14 -7.60 -3.39
C ALA A 227 -7.50 -7.55 -4.09
N ILE A 228 -8.17 -6.39 -4.12
CA ILE A 228 -9.46 -6.21 -4.82
C ILE A 228 -9.30 -6.51 -6.32
N LEU A 229 -8.31 -5.90 -6.97
CA LEU A 229 -8.03 -6.14 -8.40
C LEU A 229 -7.77 -7.62 -8.67
N CYS A 230 -6.95 -8.28 -7.84
CA CYS A 230 -6.66 -9.71 -7.97
C CYS A 230 -7.91 -10.58 -7.78
N ILE A 231 -8.71 -10.34 -6.75
CA ILE A 231 -9.90 -11.15 -6.44
C ILE A 231 -10.90 -11.11 -7.59
N PHE A 232 -11.26 -9.92 -8.09
CA PHE A 232 -12.23 -9.80 -9.19
C PHE A 232 -11.67 -10.36 -10.51
N SER A 233 -10.36 -10.23 -10.75
CA SER A 233 -9.72 -10.86 -11.91
C SER A 233 -9.74 -12.39 -11.82
N LEU A 234 -9.52 -12.95 -10.63
CA LEU A 234 -9.60 -14.40 -10.40
C LEU A 234 -11.02 -14.92 -10.56
N ILE A 235 -12.04 -14.17 -10.12
CA ILE A 235 -13.46 -14.52 -10.33
C ILE A 235 -13.78 -14.58 -11.83
N ALA A 236 -13.34 -13.58 -12.60
CA ALA A 236 -13.51 -13.58 -14.06
C ALA A 236 -12.83 -14.82 -14.69
N LEU A 237 -11.55 -15.06 -14.40
CA LEU A 237 -10.81 -16.20 -14.96
C LEU A 237 -11.41 -17.56 -14.58
N ALA A 238 -11.85 -17.73 -13.32
CA ALA A 238 -12.51 -18.96 -12.88
C ALA A 238 -13.84 -19.18 -13.61
N SER A 239 -14.61 -18.10 -13.82
CA SER A 239 -15.84 -18.14 -14.59
C SER A 239 -15.61 -18.56 -16.04
N ILE A 240 -14.62 -17.97 -16.71
CA ILE A 240 -14.23 -18.39 -18.07
C ILE A 240 -13.88 -19.87 -18.08
N GLY A 241 -13.06 -20.33 -17.13
CA GLY A 241 -12.67 -21.75 -17.04
C GLY A 241 -13.87 -22.69 -16.94
N LEU A 242 -14.88 -22.33 -16.14
CA LEU A 242 -16.14 -23.08 -16.05
C LEU A 242 -16.94 -23.04 -17.37
N GLY A 243 -17.00 -21.87 -18.02
CA GLY A 243 -17.65 -21.71 -19.31
C GLY A 243 -16.98 -22.56 -20.41
N ILE A 244 -15.65 -22.54 -20.47
CA ILE A 244 -14.85 -23.34 -21.41
C ILE A 244 -15.06 -24.82 -21.18
N TYR A 245 -14.98 -25.27 -19.92
CA TYR A 245 -15.17 -26.67 -19.56
C TYR A 245 -16.50 -27.22 -20.08
N ARG A 246 -17.57 -26.44 -19.93
CA ARG A 246 -18.90 -26.79 -20.43
C ARG A 246 -18.96 -26.82 -21.96
N VAL A 247 -18.39 -25.83 -22.61
CA VAL A 247 -18.49 -25.61 -24.05
C VAL A 247 -17.56 -26.52 -24.86
N TYR A 248 -16.58 -27.15 -24.20
CA TYR A 248 -15.56 -27.99 -24.82
C TYR A 248 -16.13 -29.09 -25.74
N GLU A 249 -17.32 -29.63 -25.42
CA GLU A 249 -17.97 -30.66 -26.25
C GLU A 249 -18.84 -30.11 -27.39
N THR A 250 -19.22 -28.82 -27.36
CA THR A 250 -20.31 -28.27 -28.18
C THR A 250 -19.87 -27.21 -29.20
N ILE A 251 -18.85 -26.40 -28.94
CA ILE A 251 -18.46 -25.28 -29.81
C ILE A 251 -17.05 -25.47 -30.36
N CYS A 252 -16.82 -25.01 -31.60
CA CYS A 252 -15.50 -25.00 -32.20
C CYS A 252 -14.48 -24.26 -31.34
N PHE A 253 -13.36 -24.94 -31.06
CA PHE A 253 -12.20 -24.47 -30.29
C PHE A 253 -11.76 -23.03 -30.64
N GLY A 254 -11.87 -22.62 -31.91
CA GLY A 254 -11.51 -21.27 -32.36
C GLY A 254 -12.25 -20.14 -31.66
N TYR A 255 -13.55 -20.28 -31.37
CA TYR A 255 -14.33 -19.24 -30.68
C TYR A 255 -13.88 -19.05 -29.23
N ILE A 256 -13.59 -20.16 -28.54
CA ILE A 256 -13.09 -20.15 -27.17
C ILE A 256 -11.76 -19.38 -27.07
N VAL A 257 -10.85 -19.60 -28.03
CA VAL A 257 -9.56 -18.92 -28.08
C VAL A 257 -9.73 -17.42 -28.26
N ILE A 258 -10.61 -16.99 -29.18
CA ILE A 258 -10.85 -15.56 -29.43
C ILE A 258 -11.40 -14.86 -28.18
N ILE A 259 -12.39 -15.45 -27.52
CA ILE A 259 -12.98 -14.90 -26.29
C ILE A 259 -11.91 -14.77 -25.20
N SER A 260 -11.15 -15.85 -24.98
CA SER A 260 -10.09 -15.88 -23.98
C SER A 260 -9.03 -14.80 -24.23
N ILE A 261 -8.62 -14.60 -25.49
CA ILE A 261 -7.66 -13.55 -25.87
C ILE A 261 -8.25 -12.16 -25.61
N ALA A 262 -9.50 -11.92 -26.01
CA ALA A 262 -10.16 -10.62 -25.80
C ALA A 262 -10.21 -10.24 -24.31
N GLU A 263 -10.51 -11.19 -23.43
CA GLU A 263 -10.55 -10.95 -21.99
C GLU A 263 -9.17 -10.73 -21.38
N VAL A 264 -8.16 -11.50 -21.81
CA VAL A 264 -6.77 -11.27 -21.38
C VAL A 264 -6.29 -9.88 -21.79
N LEU A 265 -6.64 -9.41 -23.00
CA LEU A 265 -6.32 -8.06 -23.45
C LEU A 265 -7.04 -7.00 -22.61
N LEU A 266 -8.32 -7.21 -22.29
CA LEU A 266 -9.09 -6.28 -21.46
C LEU A 266 -8.53 -6.19 -20.04
N LEU A 267 -8.20 -7.32 -19.41
CA LEU A 267 -7.53 -7.37 -18.11
C LEU A 267 -6.17 -6.65 -18.15
N SER A 268 -5.39 -6.90 -19.21
CA SER A 268 -4.08 -6.26 -19.40
C SER A 268 -4.20 -4.75 -19.54
N ALA A 269 -5.23 -4.25 -20.24
CA ALA A 269 -5.50 -2.83 -20.38
C ALA A 269 -5.85 -2.18 -19.03
N VAL A 270 -6.71 -2.82 -18.22
CA VAL A 270 -7.08 -2.34 -16.88
C VAL A 270 -5.85 -2.29 -15.96
N ILE A 271 -5.04 -3.35 -15.94
CA ILE A 271 -3.81 -3.40 -15.13
C ILE A 271 -2.81 -2.35 -15.59
N PHE A 272 -2.57 -2.23 -16.90
CA PHE A 272 -1.63 -1.26 -17.46
C PHE A 272 -2.04 0.18 -17.13
N TRP A 273 -3.34 0.49 -17.26
CA TRP A 273 -3.89 1.78 -16.88
C TRP A 273 -3.65 2.08 -15.39
N TYR A 274 -3.96 1.12 -14.50
CA TYR A 274 -3.72 1.25 -13.06
C TYR A 274 -2.23 1.49 -12.73
N ILE A 275 -1.32 0.70 -13.32
CA ILE A 275 0.13 0.82 -13.08
C ILE A 275 0.67 2.18 -13.54
N ASN A 276 0.30 2.63 -14.74
CA ASN A 276 0.75 3.93 -15.23
C ASN A 276 0.24 5.08 -14.36
N LYS A 277 -0.98 4.96 -13.85
CA LYS A 277 -1.53 5.95 -12.93
C LYS A 277 -0.80 5.96 -11.58
N GLU A 278 -0.50 4.79 -11.01
CA GLU A 278 0.31 4.68 -9.79
C GLU A 278 1.67 5.37 -9.95
N ARG A 279 2.30 5.22 -11.13
CA ARG A 279 3.57 5.91 -11.44
C ARG A 279 3.41 7.42 -11.54
N TYR A 280 2.30 7.91 -12.10
CA TYR A 280 2.02 9.34 -12.18
C TYR A 280 1.87 9.96 -10.79
N LEU A 281 1.10 9.32 -9.92
CA LEU A 281 0.87 9.81 -8.54
C LEU A 281 2.15 9.83 -7.70
N LYS A 282 3.11 8.94 -7.96
CA LYS A 282 4.42 8.93 -7.26
C LYS A 282 5.38 10.03 -7.71
N ARG A 283 5.11 10.69 -8.85
CA ARG A 283 5.97 11.76 -9.39
C ARG A 283 5.57 13.17 -8.94
N GLN A 284 4.36 13.32 -8.39
CA GLN A 284 3.87 14.56 -7.80
C GLN A 284 4.22 14.63 -6.31
#